data_AF-A0A971J9S7-F1
#
_entry.id   AF-A0A971J9S7-F1
#
_cell.length_a   1.000
_cell.length_b   1.000
_cell.length_c   1.000
_cell.angle_alpha   90.00
_cell.angle_beta   90.00
_cell.angle_gamma   90.00
#
_symmetry.space_group_name_H-M   'P 1'
#
loop_
_entity.id
_entity.type
_entity.pdbx_description
1 polymer ?
#
loop_
_entity_poly.entity_id
_entity_poly.type
_entity_poly.pdbx_seq_one_letter_code
_entity_poly.pdbx_strand_id
1 'polypeptide(L)'
;QDIRAVQESLENDVFAGQKEIEAKALALWNQDDKMGARNLLTQYSDSNAAAVLEDWWKLAELLYVKYNDGYINTDVEIGHPVFYPAWWLEQVGYKDGPTSYEKRSPNP
;
A
#
# COMPACT_ATOMS: atom_id res chain seq x y z
N GLN A 1 4.97 7.40 2.75
CA GLN A 1 4.62 8.28 1.63
C GLN A 1 4.13 7.47 0.45
N ASP A 2 4.88 6.45 0.01
CA ASP A 2 4.51 5.56 -1.11
C ASP A 2 3.07 4.99 -1.04
N ILE A 3 2.65 4.51 0.13
CA ILE A 3 1.28 4.00 0.34
C ILE A 3 0.22 5.08 0.07
N ARG A 4 0.42 6.29 0.62
CA ARG A 4 -0.55 7.39 0.47
C ARG A 4 -0.63 7.85 -0.98
N ALA A 5 0.49 7.88 -1.70
CA ALA A 5 0.51 8.29 -3.10
C ALA A 5 -0.36 7.38 -3.98
N VAL A 6 -0.26 6.05 -3.81
CA VAL A 6 -1.10 5.09 -4.55
C VAL A 6 -2.56 5.20 -4.13
N GLN A 7 -2.84 5.33 -2.82
CA GLN A 7 -4.19 5.54 -2.31
C GLN A 7 -4.84 6.78 -2.93
N GLU A 8 -4.16 7.92 -2.88
CA GLU A 8 -4.66 9.19 -3.39
C GLU A 8 -4.92 9.12 -4.91
N SER A 9 -4.05 8.46 -5.67
CA SER A 9 -4.26 8.27 -7.12
C SER A 9 -5.55 7.50 -7.39
N LEU A 10 -5.72 6.33 -6.75
CA LEU A 10 -6.89 5.47 -6.92
C LEU A 10 -8.18 6.18 -6.52
N GLU A 11 -8.18 6.87 -5.37
CA GLU A 11 -9.35 7.60 -4.88
C GLU A 11 -9.73 8.74 -5.83
N ASN A 12 -8.75 9.52 -6.30
CA ASN A 12 -9.00 10.64 -7.20
C ASN A 12 -9.63 10.17 -8.53
N ASP A 13 -9.13 9.08 -9.11
CA ASP A 13 -9.66 8.53 -10.37
C ASP A 13 -11.12 8.08 -10.22
N VAL A 14 -11.44 7.39 -9.12
CA VAL A 14 -12.81 6.97 -8.82
C VAL A 14 -13.71 8.17 -8.60
N PHE A 15 -13.30 9.14 -7.78
CA PHE A 15 -14.10 10.33 -7.50
C PHE A 15 -14.35 11.21 -8.73
N ALA A 16 -13.38 11.29 -9.65
CA ALA A 16 -13.54 12.02 -10.90
C ALA A 16 -14.64 11.42 -11.80
N GLY A 17 -14.77 10.09 -11.82
CA GLY A 17 -15.75 9.37 -12.65
C GLY A 17 -17.13 9.18 -12.00
N GLN A 18 -17.22 9.26 -10.66
CA GLN A 18 -18.41 8.87 -9.89
C GLN A 18 -19.69 9.57 -10.36
N LYS A 19 -19.64 10.89 -10.56
CA LYS A 19 -20.83 11.67 -10.96
C LYS A 19 -21.36 11.25 -12.33
N GLU A 20 -20.48 10.93 -13.27
CA GLU A 20 -20.87 10.56 -14.63
C GLU A 20 -21.53 9.18 -14.66
N ILE A 21 -20.94 8.19 -13.97
CA ILE A 21 -21.49 6.84 -13.95
C ILE A 21 -22.84 6.79 -13.23
N GLU A 22 -22.99 7.54 -12.14
CA GLU A 22 -24.27 7.64 -11.42
C GLU A 22 -25.36 8.31 -12.26
N ALA A 23 -25.02 9.36 -13.03
CA ALA A 23 -25.96 10.00 -13.94
C ALA A 23 -26.44 9.04 -15.04
N LYS A 24 -25.52 8.22 -15.60
CA LYS A 24 -25.86 7.19 -16.59
C LYS A 24 -26.77 6.10 -15.98
N ALA A 25 -26.46 5.63 -14.78
CA ALA A 25 -27.29 4.66 -14.07
C ALA A 25 -28.70 5.21 -13.79
N LEU A 26 -28.79 6.47 -13.34
CA LEU A 26 -30.06 7.13 -13.07
C LEU A 26 -30.90 7.32 -14.35
N ALA A 27 -30.27 7.61 -15.49
CA ALA A 27 -30.95 7.72 -16.77
C ALA A 27 -31.60 6.38 -17.18
N LEU A 28 -30.87 5.27 -17.06
CA LEU A 28 -31.39 3.92 -17.31
C LEU A 28 -32.55 3.58 -16.36
N TRP A 29 -32.39 3.91 -15.08
CA TRP A 29 -33.41 3.69 -14.06
C TRP A 29 -34.73 4.44 -14.39
N ASN A 30 -34.63 5.69 -14.80
CA ASN A 30 -35.78 6.52 -15.16
C ASN A 30 -36.47 6.08 -16.46
N GLN A 31 -35.78 5.32 -17.31
CA GLN A 31 -36.32 4.67 -18.51
C GLN A 31 -36.92 3.29 -18.22
N ASP A 32 -37.07 2.93 -16.94
CA ASP A 32 -37.51 1.62 -16.43
C ASP A 32 -36.55 0.44 -16.76
N ASP A 33 -35.36 0.71 -17.29
CA ASP A 33 -34.28 -0.27 -17.44
C ASP A 33 -33.48 -0.42 -16.13
N LYS A 34 -34.16 -0.96 -15.12
CA LYS A 34 -33.58 -1.18 -13.79
C LYS A 34 -32.48 -2.24 -13.80
N MET A 35 -32.51 -3.20 -14.74
CA MET A 35 -31.44 -4.20 -14.86
C MET A 35 -30.19 -3.58 -15.47
N GLY A 36 -30.31 -2.78 -16.54
CA GLY A 36 -29.19 -2.08 -17.14
C GLY A 36 -28.52 -1.14 -16.14
N ALA A 37 -29.29 -0.38 -15.36
CA ALA A 37 -28.77 0.49 -14.31
C ALA A 37 -27.93 -0.27 -13.26
N ARG A 38 -28.42 -1.42 -12.78
CA ARG A 38 -27.69 -2.26 -11.81
C ARG A 38 -26.44 -2.85 -12.44
N ASN A 39 -26.56 -3.43 -13.63
CA ASN A 39 -25.42 -4.03 -14.33
C ASN A 39 -24.30 -3.02 -14.59
N LEU A 40 -24.65 -1.79 -14.97
CA LEU A 40 -23.69 -0.70 -15.16
C LEU A 40 -22.90 -0.42 -13.88
N LEU A 41 -23.59 -0.25 -12.75
CA LEU A 41 -22.94 0.03 -11.46
C LEU A 41 -22.13 -1.15 -10.94
N THR A 42 -22.61 -2.39 -11.14
CA THR A 42 -21.86 -3.61 -10.81
C THR A 42 -20.56 -3.67 -11.60
N GLN A 43 -20.63 -3.53 -12.93
CA GLN A 43 -19.43 -3.59 -13.78
C GLN A 43 -18.43 -2.47 -13.47
N TYR A 44 -18.93 -1.27 -13.18
CA TYR A 44 -18.09 -0.16 -12.74
C TYR A 44 -17.38 -0.48 -11.41
N SER A 45 -18.12 -0.98 -10.42
CA SER A 45 -17.57 -1.35 -9.11
C SER A 45 -16.55 -2.48 -9.22
N ASP A 46 -16.85 -3.50 -10.02
CA ASP A 46 -15.95 -4.64 -10.26
C ASP A 46 -14.65 -4.18 -10.93
N SER A 47 -14.75 -3.28 -11.92
CA SER A 47 -13.58 -2.72 -12.60
C SER A 47 -12.70 -1.90 -11.66
N ASN A 48 -13.30 -1.06 -10.81
CA ASN A 48 -12.57 -0.31 -9.80
C ASN A 48 -11.89 -1.23 -8.79
N ALA A 49 -12.60 -2.25 -8.29
CA ALA A 49 -12.04 -3.22 -7.35
C ALA A 49 -10.86 -4.00 -7.96
N ALA A 50 -10.96 -4.38 -9.23
CA ALA A 50 -9.87 -5.05 -9.94
C ALA A 50 -8.65 -4.13 -10.11
N ALA A 51 -8.84 -2.86 -10.50
CA ALA A 51 -7.76 -1.89 -10.64
C ALA A 51 -7.05 -1.62 -9.29
N VAL A 52 -7.83 -1.44 -8.23
CA VAL A 52 -7.31 -1.30 -6.86
C VAL A 52 -6.46 -2.51 -6.49
N LEU A 53 -6.96 -3.73 -6.69
CA LEU A 53 -6.22 -4.95 -6.38
C LEU A 53 -4.90 -5.05 -7.15
N GLU A 54 -4.92 -4.75 -8.45
CA GLU A 54 -3.74 -4.76 -9.30
C GLU A 54 -2.67 -3.77 -8.81
N ASP A 55 -3.06 -2.53 -8.50
CA ASP A 55 -2.10 -1.50 -8.08
C ASP A 55 -1.58 -1.73 -6.67
N TRP A 56 -2.36 -2.35 -5.78
CA TRP A 56 -1.85 -2.80 -4.47
C TRP A 56 -0.81 -3.91 -4.60
N TRP A 57 -0.95 -4.82 -5.57
CA TRP A 57 0.09 -5.82 -5.84
C TRP A 57 1.38 -5.18 -6.34
N LYS A 58 1.28 -4.24 -7.31
CA LYS A 58 2.44 -3.48 -7.78
C LYS A 58 3.12 -2.70 -6.65
N LEU A 59 2.33 -2.09 -5.76
CA LEU A 59 2.86 -1.39 -4.60
C LEU A 59 3.58 -2.36 -3.66
N ALA A 60 3.04 -3.56 -3.41
CA ALA A 60 3.69 -4.55 -2.55
C ALA A 60 5.07 -4.95 -3.10
N GLU A 61 5.17 -5.19 -4.41
CA GLU A 61 6.44 -5.48 -5.10
C GLU A 61 7.42 -4.30 -4.95
N LEU A 62 6.95 -3.08 -5.21
CA LEU A 62 7.76 -1.87 -5.07
C LEU A 62 8.29 -1.71 -3.63
N LEU A 63 7.43 -1.86 -2.63
CA LEU A 63 7.81 -1.70 -1.22
C LEU A 63 8.83 -2.77 -0.79
N TYR A 64 8.65 -4.01 -1.24
CA TYR A 64 9.58 -5.09 -0.94
C TYR A 64 10.98 -4.81 -1.50
N VAL A 65 11.07 -4.36 -2.76
CA VAL A 65 12.35 -4.02 -3.38
C VAL A 65 12.95 -2.77 -2.73
N LYS A 66 12.14 -1.75 -2.49
CA LYS A 66 12.59 -0.45 -1.97
C LYS A 66 13.05 -0.53 -0.52
N TYR A 67 12.36 -1.28 0.33
CA TYR A 67 12.62 -1.38 1.76
C TYR A 67 12.98 -2.83 2.11
N ASN A 68 14.23 -3.20 1.85
CA ASN A 68 14.70 -4.57 2.01
C ASN A 68 15.78 -4.67 3.10
N ASP A 69 15.58 -5.56 4.06
CA ASP A 69 16.60 -6.00 5.04
C ASP A 69 17.33 -4.86 5.80
N GLY A 70 16.60 -3.81 6.19
CA GLY A 70 17.18 -2.65 6.89
C GLY A 70 17.86 -1.62 5.99
N TYR A 71 17.75 -1.81 4.67
CA TYR A 71 18.23 -0.90 3.65
C TYR A 71 17.10 -0.23 2.88
N ILE A 72 17.42 0.90 2.25
CA ILE A 72 16.60 1.56 1.26
C ILE A 72 17.28 1.46 -0.11
N ASN A 73 16.52 1.05 -1.12
CA ASN A 73 16.92 1.03 -2.52
C ASN A 73 16.19 2.14 -3.29
N THR A 74 16.93 2.86 -4.11
CA THR A 74 16.41 3.92 -5.00
C THR A 74 16.98 3.73 -6.40
N ASP A 75 16.50 4.50 -7.36
CA ASP A 75 17.03 4.45 -8.73
C ASP A 75 18.49 4.93 -8.85
N VAL A 76 18.98 5.67 -7.84
CA VAL A 76 20.33 6.26 -7.82
C VAL A 76 21.29 5.53 -6.89
N GLU A 77 20.78 4.89 -5.85
CA GLU A 77 21.57 4.22 -4.80
C GLU A 77 20.86 2.95 -4.34
N ILE A 78 21.58 1.83 -4.35
CA ILE A 78 21.13 0.53 -3.88
C ILE A 78 21.86 0.22 -2.56
N GLY A 79 21.13 -0.25 -1.55
CA GLY A 79 21.68 -0.66 -0.27
C GLY A 79 22.01 0.48 0.68
N HIS A 80 21.23 1.58 0.67
CA HIS A 80 21.42 2.67 1.63
C HIS A 80 21.07 2.18 3.05
N PRO A 81 22.01 2.14 4.00
CA PRO A 81 21.77 1.57 5.32
C PRO A 81 20.95 2.52 6.20
N VAL A 82 19.81 2.06 6.70
CA VAL A 82 19.02 2.82 7.68
C VAL A 82 19.26 2.28 9.08
N PHE A 83 19.17 0.96 9.25
CA PHE A 83 19.32 0.23 10.51
C PHE A 83 18.58 0.87 11.70
N TYR A 84 18.87 0.42 12.91
CA TYR A 84 18.32 1.00 14.12
C TYR A 84 19.10 2.28 14.49
N PRO A 85 18.41 3.35 14.88
CA PRO A 85 19.09 4.57 15.28
C PRO A 85 19.86 4.36 16.59
N ALA A 86 20.99 5.04 16.75
CA ALA A 86 21.89 4.86 17.89
C ALA A 86 21.21 5.05 19.26
N TRP A 87 20.31 6.03 19.38
CA TRP A 87 19.57 6.28 20.61
C TRP A 87 18.70 5.08 21.03
N TRP A 88 18.12 4.35 20.07
CA TRP A 88 17.28 3.20 20.35
C TRP A 88 18.13 2.01 20.82
N LEU A 89 19.25 1.78 20.14
CA LEU A 89 20.22 0.76 20.53
C LEU A 89 20.72 1.00 21.95
N GLU A 90 20.97 2.24 22.35
CA GLU A 90 21.30 2.58 23.73
C GLU A 90 20.16 2.28 24.71
N GLN A 91 18.94 2.71 24.39
CA GLN A 91 17.77 2.48 25.24
C GLN A 91 17.46 1.01 25.47
N VAL A 92 17.74 0.14 24.49
CA VAL A 92 17.50 -1.31 24.60
C VAL A 92 18.74 -2.11 25.03
N GLY A 93 19.83 -1.45 25.44
CA GLY A 93 21.04 -2.11 25.93
C GLY A 93 21.87 -2.80 24.84
N TYR A 94 21.67 -2.41 23.58
CA TYR A 94 22.34 -2.92 22.38
C TYR A 94 23.35 -1.93 21.77
N LYS A 95 23.73 -0.86 22.50
CA LYS A 95 24.69 0.16 22.00
C LYS A 95 26.00 -0.44 21.45
N ASP A 96 26.48 -1.50 22.08
CA ASP A 96 27.72 -2.20 21.73
C ASP A 96 27.45 -3.45 20.87
N GLY A 97 26.19 -3.67 20.49
CA GLY A 97 25.72 -4.88 19.81
C GLY A 97 25.84 -6.15 20.67
N PRO A 98 25.55 -7.33 20.09
CA PRO A 98 25.89 -8.59 20.72
C PRO A 98 27.42 -8.76 20.69
N THR A 99 28.06 -8.62 21.85
CA THR A 99 29.52 -8.81 21.99
C THR A 99 29.90 -10.29 22.18
N SER A 100 28.90 -11.16 22.37
CA SER A 100 29.04 -12.62 22.46
C SER A 100 27.71 -13.29 22.10
N TYR A 101 27.80 -14.48 21.49
CA TYR A 101 26.66 -15.36 21.22
C TYR A 101 26.50 -16.49 22.25
N GLU A 102 27.27 -16.43 23.34
CA GLU A 102 27.13 -17.41 24.42
C GLU A 102 25.75 -17.30 25.07
N LYS A 103 25.13 -18.46 25.27
CA LYS A 103 23.83 -18.56 25.91
C LYS A 103 23.97 -18.12 27.36
N ARG A 104 23.40 -16.97 27.72
CA ARG A 104 23.43 -16.47 29.11
C ARG A 104 22.77 -17.51 30.01
N SER A 105 23.53 -18.10 30.94
CA SER A 105 22.99 -19.04 31.91
C SER A 105 21.86 -18.36 32.72
N PRO A 106 20.76 -19.07 33.04
CA PRO A 106 19.77 -18.52 33.95
C PRO A 106 20.48 -18.29 35.29
N ASN A 107 20.42 -17.05 35.78
CA ASN A 107 20.96 -16.73 37.10
C ASN A 107 20.29 -17.62 38.16
N PRO A 108 21.03 -18.11 39.17
CA PRO A 108 20.46 -18.82 40.31
C PRO A 108 19.50 -17.95 41.13
#